data_AF-A0A5B7YBU0-F1
#
_entry.id   AF-A0A5B7YBU0-F1
#
_cell.length_a   1.000
_cell.length_b   1.000
_cell.length_c   1.000
_cell.angle_alpha   90.00
_cell.angle_beta   90.00
_cell.angle_gamma   90.00
#
_symmetry.space_group_name_H-M   'P 1'
#
loop_
_entity.id
_entity.type
_entity.pdbx_description
1 polymer ?
#
loop_
_entity_poly.entity_id
_entity_poly.type
_entity_poly.pdbx_seq_one_letter_code
_entity_poly.pdbx_strand_id
1 'polypeptide(L)' 'MIREIQITPPLAIYTNQASLTDLRTINYIFGANGSGKTTISRVIAGTDGYSHCPLSWQGDITLERMNRH' A
#
# COMPACT_ATOMS: atom_id res chain seq x y z
N MET A 1 7.08 -5.47 -10.28
CA MET A 1 7.57 -4.70 -9.11
C MET A 1 6.59 -3.56 -8.83
N ILE A 2 6.34 -3.18 -7.57
CA ILE A 2 5.42 -2.06 -7.29
C ILE A 2 6.16 -0.75 -7.57
N ARG A 3 5.51 0.17 -8.31
CA ARG A 3 6.04 1.48 -8.67
C ARG A 3 5.62 2.55 -7.65
N GLU A 4 4.33 2.56 -7.31
CA GLU A 4 3.76 3.53 -6.37
C GLU A 4 2.60 2.88 -5.62
N ILE A 5 2.47 3.22 -4.34
CA ILE A 5 1.29 2.94 -3.52
C ILE A 5 0.72 4.27 -3.05
N GLN A 6 -0.55 4.53 -3.32
CA GLN A 6 -1.26 5.68 -2.78
C GLN A 6 -2.22 5.24 -1.68
N ILE A 7 -2.23 6.00 -0.58
CA ILE A 7 -3.16 5.82 0.53
C ILE A 7 -4.06 7.04 0.57
N THR A 8 -5.32 6.80 0.28
CA THR A 8 -6.36 7.82 0.19
C THR A 8 -7.16 7.83 1.51
N PRO A 9 -7.34 8.98 2.17
CA PRO A 9 -8.20 9.09 3.34
C PRO A 9 -9.67 8.75 3.04
N PRO A 10 -10.47 8.34 4.05
CA PRO A 10 -10.10 8.20 5.46
C PRO A 10 -9.70 6.76 5.79
N LEU A 11 -8.40 6.51 6.01
CA LEU A 11 -7.88 5.20 6.42
C LEU A 11 -6.91 5.33 7.59
N ALA A 12 -7.22 4.63 8.70
CA ALA A 12 -6.41 4.69 9.92
C ALA A 12 -6.09 6.13 10.34
N ILE A 13 -4.80 6.49 10.39
CA ILE A 13 -4.32 7.83 10.77
C ILE A 13 -4.05 8.75 9.57
N TYR A 14 -4.25 8.28 8.34
CA TYR A 14 -3.99 9.07 7.15
C TYR A 14 -5.11 10.11 7.00
N THR A 15 -4.83 11.35 7.41
CA THR A 15 -5.73 12.51 7.28
C THR A 15 -5.59 13.22 5.95
N ASN A 16 -4.43 13.05 5.30
CA ASN A 16 -4.14 13.53 3.96
C ASN A 16 -3.69 12.36 3.08
N GLN A 17 -3.79 12.52 1.76
CA GLN A 17 -3.26 11.55 0.82
C GLN A 17 -1.76 11.37 1.05
N ALA A 18 -1.32 10.11 1.08
CA ALA A 18 0.09 9.75 1.21
C ALA A 18 0.49 8.85 0.05
N SER A 19 1.68 9.10 -0.52
CA SER A 19 2.25 8.28 -1.59
C SER A 19 3.57 7.68 -1.14
N LEU A 20 3.76 6.39 -1.42
CA LEU A 20 5.04 5.71 -1.34
C LEU A 20 5.56 5.52 -2.77
N THR A 21 6.62 6.26 -3.11
CA THR A 21 7.32 6.25 -4.40
C THR A 21 8.79 5.85 -4.21
N ASP A 22 9.58 5.78 -5.30
CA ASP A 22 10.98 5.30 -5.31
C ASP A 22 11.19 3.95 -4.59
N LEU A 23 10.21 3.05 -4.73
CA LEU A 23 10.25 1.73 -4.11
C LEU A 23 11.41 0.92 -4.70
N ARG A 24 12.16 0.26 -3.81
CA ARG A 24 13.22 -0.68 -4.16
C ARG A 24 12.66 -2.10 -4.31
N THR A 25 13.48 -3.03 -4.77
CA THR A 25 13.10 -4.45 -4.84
C THR A 25 12.70 -5.00 -3.46
N ILE A 26 13.38 -4.53 -2.41
CA ILE A 26 13.07 -4.84 -1.00
C ILE A 26 12.96 -3.50 -0.26
N ASN A 27 11.84 -3.28 0.43
CA ASN A 27 11.59 -2.11 1.26
C ASN A 27 11.28 -2.55 2.68
N TYR A 28 11.82 -1.85 3.67
CA TYR A 28 11.51 -2.06 5.08
C TYR A 28 10.69 -0.87 5.59
N ILE A 29 9.51 -1.14 6.13
CA ILE A 29 8.59 -0.12 6.63
C ILE A 29 8.57 -0.16 8.17
N PHE A 30 8.91 0.96 8.80
CA PHE A 30 8.95 1.12 10.26
C PHE A 30 8.07 2.28 10.71
N GLY A 31 7.71 2.30 12.00
CA GLY A 31 6.94 3.38 12.59
C GLY A 31 6.26 2.97 13.90
N ALA A 32 5.74 3.95 14.64
CA ALA A 32 5.03 3.73 15.90
C ALA A 32 3.74 2.91 15.73
N ASN A 33 3.17 2.43 16.85
CA ASN A 33 1.86 1.79 16.83
C ASN A 33 0.80 2.78 16.31
N GLY A 34 -0.09 2.28 15.43
CA GLY A 34 -1.08 3.14 14.77
C GLY A 34 -0.55 3.93 13.57
N SER A 35 0.75 3.88 13.23
CA SER A 35 1.34 4.68 12.13
C SER A 35 0.92 4.26 10.70
N GLY A 36 -0.04 3.35 10.55
CA GLY A 36 -0.53 2.91 9.23
C GLY A 36 0.20 1.74 8.58
N LYS A 37 1.15 1.07 9.25
CA LYS A 37 1.89 -0.09 8.69
C LYS A 37 0.97 -1.22 8.20
N THR A 38 -0.02 -1.60 9.01
CA THR A 38 -1.00 -2.63 8.65
C THR A 38 -1.94 -2.14 7.53
N THR A 39 -2.20 -0.83 7.45
CA THR A 39 -2.97 -0.25 6.35
C THR A 39 -2.24 -0.44 5.02
N ILE A 40 -0.93 -0.13 4.98
CA ILE A 40 -0.09 -0.34 3.79
C ILE A 40 -0.17 -1.79 3.32
N SER A 41 -0.03 -2.76 4.24
CA SER A 41 -0.04 -4.17 3.84
C SER A 41 -1.41 -4.65 3.33
N ARG A 42 -2.53 -4.13 3.86
CA ARG A 42 -3.88 -4.41 3.35
C ARG A 42 -4.15 -3.80 1.98
N VAL A 43 -3.66 -2.58 1.74
CA VAL A 43 -3.71 -1.94 0.41
C VAL A 43 -2.95 -2.78 -0.60
N ILE A 44 -1.72 -3.23 -0.26
CA ILE A 44 -0.91 -4.09 -1.13
C ILE A 44 -1.63 -5.42 -1.41
N ALA A 45 -2.26 -6.01 -0.38
CA ALA A 45 -3.02 -7.26 -0.51
C ALA A 45 -4.32 -7.11 -1.32
N GLY A 46 -4.78 -5.88 -1.59
CA GLY A 46 -6.04 -5.64 -2.29
C GLY A 46 -7.26 -6.09 -1.47
N THR A 47 -7.19 -6.00 -0.14
CA THR A 47 -8.30 -6.36 0.75
C THR A 47 -9.52 -5.49 0.47
N ASP A 48 -10.73 -6.04 0.66
CA ASP A 48 -11.98 -5.31 0.54
C ASP A 48 -11.99 -4.03 1.39
N GLY A 49 -12.55 -2.96 0.82
CA GLY A 49 -12.57 -1.62 1.43
C GLY A 49 -11.36 -0.73 1.10
N TYR A 50 -10.33 -1.25 0.42
CA TYR A 50 -9.14 -0.49 0.02
C TYR A 50 -9.05 -0.21 -1.49
N SER A 51 -10.12 -0.42 -2.24
CA SER A 51 -10.16 -0.24 -3.72
C SER A 51 -9.89 1.20 -4.18
N HIS A 52 -10.07 2.19 -3.30
CA HIS A 52 -9.82 3.62 -3.55
C HIS A 52 -8.36 4.04 -3.28
N CYS A 53 -7.50 3.09 -2.91
CA CYS A 53 -6.05 3.27 -2.73
C CYS A 53 -5.31 2.66 -3.92
N PRO A 54 -5.04 3.44 -4.99
CA PRO A 54 -4.46 2.88 -6.20
C PRO A 54 -3.03 2.41 -5.96
N LEU A 55 -2.69 1.31 -6.61
CA LEU A 55 -1.37 0.72 -6.65
C LEU A 55 -0.96 0.55 -8.11
N SER A 56 0.18 1.11 -8.48
CA SER A 56 0.72 0.97 -9.84
C SER A 56 1.91 0.02 -9.86
N TRP A 57 1.96 -0.82 -10.88
CA TRP A 57 3.05 -1.77 -11.11
C TRP A 57 4.02 -1.21 -12.14
N GLN A 58 5.29 -1.53 -11.99
CA GLN A 58 6.31 -1.19 -12.97
C GLN A 58 6.06 -1.96 -14.26
N GLY A 59 5.95 -1.24 -15.38
CA GLY A 59 5.66 -1.82 -16.69
C GLY A 59 4.26 -2.41 -16.81
N ASP A 60 3.32 -2.04 -15.93
CA ASP A 60 1.93 -2.53 -15.89
C ASP A 60 1.78 -4.05 -15.69
N ILE A 61 2.85 -4.72 -15.26
CA ILE A 61 2.87 -6.14 -14.95
C ILE A 61 2.49 -6.35 -13.49
N THR A 62 1.21 -6.67 -13.27
CA THR A 62 0.68 -7.04 -11.95
C THR A 62 1.20 -8.40 -11.51
N LEU A 63 1.58 -8.52 -10.24
CA LEU A 63 1.92 -9.81 -9.63
C LEU A 63 0.76 -10.33 -8.78
N GLU A 64 0.70 -11.65 -8.62
CA GLU A 64 -0.23 -12.27 -7.67
C GLU A 64 0.05 -11.76 -6.25
N ARG A 65 -1.03 -11.41 -5.55
CA ARG A 65 -0.98 -10.95 -4.16
C ARG A 65 -1.22 -12.14 -3.26
N MET A 66 -0.53 -12.17 -2.13
CA MET A 66 -0.74 -13.22 -1.14
C MET A 66 -2.13 -13.06 -0.51
N ASN A 67 -3.05 -13.97 -0.84
CA ASN A 67 -4.33 -14.09 -0.16
C ASN A 67 -4.10 -14.62 1.24
N ARG A 68 -4.56 -13.88 2.26
CA ARG A 68 -4.68 -14.43 3.61
C ARG A 68 -6.07 -15.03 3.74
N HIS A 69 -6.14 -16.35 3.88
CA HIS A 69 -7.35 -17.07 4.27
C HIS A 69 -7.74 -16.73 5.72
#